data_AF-A0A7K4K3Y3-F1
#
_entry.id   AF-A0A7K4K3Y3-F1
#
_cell.length_a   1.000
_cell.length_b   1.000
_cell.length_c   1.000
_cell.angle_alpha   90.00
_cell.angle_beta   90.00
_cell.angle_gamma   90.00
#
_symmetry.space_group_name_H-M   'P 1'
#
loop_
_entity.id
_entity.type
_entity.pdbx_description
1 polymer ?
#
loop_
_entity_poly.entity_id
_entity_poly.type
_entity_poly.pdbx_seq_one_letter_code
_entity_poly.pdbx_strand_id
1 'polypeptide(L)'
;QCNLAGWWKNDLGSKMQVFNVDNQGDFSGMYHTAVSSTQKPSPLRGSQHLDEDDQCTFGFIVNWKTDGHSVSTDSTAVFMGQCFMDDKEWEVLQTAWLLHKKVNNLGSNWKAIR
;
A
#
# COMPACT_ATOMS: atom_id res chain seq x y z
N GLN A 1 -7.87 3.01 -17.70
CA GLN A 1 -6.62 2.42 -18.21
C GLN A 1 -5.75 2.10 -17.01
N CYS A 2 -5.66 0.83 -16.59
CA CYS A 2 -5.06 0.48 -15.28
C CYS A 2 -3.55 0.71 -15.24
N ASN A 3 -3.15 1.95 -14.96
CA ASN A 3 -1.79 2.33 -14.66
C ASN A 3 -1.78 2.94 -13.26
N LEU A 4 -1.19 2.24 -12.29
CA LEU A 4 -1.16 2.73 -10.91
C LEU A 4 -0.32 4.01 -10.74
N ALA A 5 0.46 4.44 -11.74
CA ALA A 5 1.23 5.69 -11.67
C ALA A 5 0.34 6.90 -11.41
N GLY A 6 0.69 7.70 -10.40
CA GLY A 6 -0.07 8.87 -10.01
C GLY A 6 -0.45 8.88 -8.53
N TRP A 7 -1.46 9.68 -8.21
CA TRP A 7 -1.94 9.90 -6.85
C TRP A 7 -3.26 9.18 -6.60
N TRP A 8 -3.31 8.44 -5.50
CA TRP A 8 -4.50 7.74 -5.02
C TRP A 8 -4.84 8.19 -3.60
N LYS A 9 -6.12 8.14 -3.26
CA LYS A 9 -6.62 8.44 -1.92
C LYS A 9 -7.63 7.38 -1.52
N ASN A 10 -7.54 6.89 -0.29
CA ASN A 10 -8.53 5.95 0.25
C ASN A 10 -9.58 6.65 1.14
N ASP A 11 -10.59 5.90 1.57
CA ASP A 11 -11.70 6.38 2.38
C ASP A 11 -11.29 6.87 3.78
N LEU A 12 -10.14 6.40 4.29
CA LEU A 12 -9.56 6.87 5.54
C LEU A 12 -8.79 8.19 5.39
N GLY A 13 -8.66 8.71 4.17
CA GLY A 13 -7.93 9.94 3.87
C GLY A 13 -6.43 9.76 3.64
N SER A 14 -5.91 8.53 3.73
CA SER A 14 -4.52 8.22 3.38
C SER A 14 -4.30 8.42 1.88
N LYS A 15 -3.09 8.83 1.51
CA LYS A 15 -2.70 9.07 0.12
C LYS A 15 -1.52 8.20 -0.28
N MET A 16 -1.56 7.70 -1.49
CA MET A 16 -0.48 6.94 -2.10
C MET A 16 -0.03 7.66 -3.36
N GLN A 17 1.27 7.86 -3.53
CA GLN A 17 1.86 8.28 -4.80
C GLN A 17 2.68 7.13 -5.36
N VAL A 18 2.36 6.69 -6.56
CA VAL A 18 3.20 5.79 -7.36
C VAL A 18 3.93 6.65 -8.38
N PHE A 19 5.26 6.57 -8.40
CA PHE A 19 6.06 7.47 -9.23
C PHE A 19 6.00 7.11 -10.71
N ASN A 20 6.16 5.83 -10.99
CA ASN A 20 6.11 5.23 -12.32
C ASN A 20 5.88 3.72 -12.17
N VAL A 21 5.30 3.13 -13.22
CA VAL A 21 5.25 1.68 -13.42
C VAL A 21 6.16 1.38 -14.61
N ASP A 22 7.07 0.41 -14.46
CA ASP A 22 7.99 0.04 -15.52
C ASP A 22 7.39 -1.00 -16.48
N ASN A 23 8.18 -1.42 -17.48
CA ASN A 23 7.74 -2.36 -18.51
C ASN A 23 7.60 -3.81 -18.01
N GLN A 24 7.93 -4.09 -16.75
CA GLN A 24 7.68 -5.36 -16.08
C GLN A 24 6.49 -5.27 -15.12
N GLY A 25 5.88 -4.08 -14.99
CA GLY A 25 4.81 -3.83 -14.05
C GLY A 25 5.30 -3.48 -12.64
N ASP A 26 6.61 -3.40 -12.41
CA ASP A 26 7.17 -3.04 -11.12
C ASP A 26 7.05 -1.53 -10.88
N PHE A 27 6.82 -1.15 -9.62
CA PHE A 27 6.69 0.24 -9.24
C PHE A 27 7.21 0.56 -7.84
N SER A 28 7.50 1.84 -7.64
CA SER A 28 7.86 2.40 -6.34
C SER A 28 7.08 3.69 -6.07
N GLY A 29 7.01 4.07 -4.80
CA GLY A 29 6.22 5.22 -4.40
C GLY A 29 6.35 5.60 -2.94
N MET A 30 5.45 6.47 -2.50
CA MET A 30 5.33 6.91 -1.12
C MET A 30 3.89 6.82 -0.63
N TYR A 31 3.72 6.25 0.56
CA TYR A 31 2.45 6.15 1.25
C TYR A 31 2.38 7.15 2.40
N HIS A 32 1.32 7.94 2.44
CA HIS A 32 1.03 8.98 3.42
C HIS A 32 -0.21 8.55 4.20
N THR A 33 0.00 7.95 5.37
CA THR A 33 -1.10 7.47 6.21
C THR A 33 -1.76 8.60 6.98
N ALA A 34 -3.10 8.65 6.97
CA ALA A 34 -3.88 9.60 7.74
C ALA A 34 -4.16 9.17 9.19
N VAL A 35 -3.91 7.89 9.52
CA VAL A 35 -4.33 7.26 10.79
C VAL A 35 -3.18 6.75 11.64
N SER A 36 -1.92 7.08 11.29
CA SER A 36 -0.75 6.77 12.12
C SER A 36 -0.42 7.91 13.07
N SER A 37 0.08 7.57 14.26
CA SER A 37 0.59 8.54 15.24
C SER A 37 1.82 9.31 14.75
N THR A 38 2.58 8.76 13.80
CA THR A 38 3.82 9.40 13.29
C THR A 38 3.58 10.25 12.05
N GLN A 39 2.46 10.04 11.31
CA GLN A 39 2.08 10.72 10.05
C GLN A 39 3.20 10.89 9.01
N LYS A 40 4.28 10.09 9.07
CA LYS A 40 5.40 10.21 8.14
C LYS A 40 5.14 9.47 6.83
N PRO A 41 5.50 10.07 5.69
CA PRO A 41 5.55 9.36 4.42
C PRO A 41 6.46 8.13 4.52
N SER A 42 5.97 6.96 4.11
CA SER A 42 6.73 5.70 4.11
C SER A 42 6.89 5.17 2.68
N PRO A 43 8.06 4.66 2.31
CA PRO A 43 8.28 4.13 0.96
C PRO A 43 7.44 2.87 0.73
N LEU A 44 6.93 2.73 -0.49
CA LEU A 44 6.27 1.54 -0.97
C LEU A 44 6.96 0.98 -2.22
N ARG A 45 6.83 -0.34 -2.41
CA ARG A 45 7.27 -1.06 -3.61
C ARG A 45 6.28 -2.16 -3.92
N GLY A 46 6.01 -2.38 -5.20
CA GLY A 46 5.03 -3.35 -5.63
C GLY A 46 5.14 -3.67 -7.10
N SER A 47 4.19 -4.46 -7.58
CA SER A 47 4.02 -4.77 -8.98
C SER A 47 2.54 -4.85 -9.34
N GLN A 48 2.24 -4.57 -10.60
CA GLN A 48 0.93 -4.77 -11.22
C GLN A 48 1.06 -5.69 -12.43
N HIS A 49 -0.02 -6.38 -12.77
CA HIS A 49 -0.10 -7.07 -14.04
C HIS A 49 -0.19 -6.06 -15.20
N LEU A 50 0.30 -6.46 -16.37
CA LEU A 50 0.28 -5.68 -17.61
C LEU A 50 -0.84 -6.21 -18.50
N ASP A 51 -2.08 -6.12 -18.01
CA ASP A 51 -3.26 -6.69 -18.66
C ASP A 51 -3.76 -5.77 -19.79
N GLU A 52 -4.25 -6.37 -20.89
CA GLU A 52 -4.78 -5.62 -22.04
C GLU A 52 -6.19 -5.08 -21.80
N ASP A 53 -6.89 -5.58 -20.78
CA ASP A 53 -8.28 -5.24 -20.45
C ASP A 53 -8.44 -4.11 -19.43
N ASP A 54 -7.32 -3.45 -19.07
CA ASP A 54 -7.27 -2.33 -18.14
C ASP A 54 -7.87 -2.62 -16.75
N GLN A 55 -7.85 -3.88 -16.29
CA GLN A 55 -8.32 -4.27 -14.95
C GLN A 55 -7.25 -5.01 -14.14
N CYS A 56 -6.06 -4.41 -14.10
CA CYS A 56 -4.88 -5.05 -13.55
C CYS A 56 -4.99 -5.38 -12.06
N THR A 57 -4.62 -6.61 -11.70
CA THR A 57 -4.38 -6.98 -10.30
C THR A 57 -2.97 -6.54 -9.88
N PHE A 58 -2.82 -6.13 -8.63
CA PHE A 58 -1.57 -5.57 -8.12
C PHE A 58 -1.34 -5.92 -6.66
N GLY A 59 -0.10 -5.76 -6.22
CA GLY A 59 0.26 -5.81 -4.81
C GLY A 59 1.44 -4.90 -4.51
N PHE A 60 1.46 -4.35 -3.29
CA PHE A 60 2.58 -3.54 -2.82
C PHE A 60 2.80 -3.67 -1.31
N ILE A 61 4.03 -3.40 -0.91
CA ILE A 61 4.52 -3.47 0.46
C ILE A 61 4.83 -2.06 0.93
N VAL A 62 4.41 -1.72 2.14
CA VAL A 62 4.80 -0.48 2.83
C VAL A 62 5.58 -0.85 4.09
N ASN A 63 6.84 -0.41 4.16
CA ASN A 63 7.67 -0.56 5.35
C ASN A 63 7.57 0.71 6.19
N TRP A 64 6.75 0.66 7.24
CA TRP A 64 6.50 1.80 8.11
C TRP A 64 7.73 2.10 8.96
N LYS A 65 8.34 3.27 8.73
CA LYS A 65 9.43 3.77 9.56
C LYS A 65 8.88 4.58 10.71
N THR A 66 9.37 4.32 11.91
CA THR A 66 9.07 5.13 13.09
C THR A 66 10.19 6.14 13.30
N ASP A 67 9.86 7.30 13.85
CA ASP A 67 10.87 8.07 14.57
C ASP A 67 11.26 7.25 15.79
N GLY A 68 12.56 7.07 16.02
CA GLY A 68 13.08 6.34 17.19
C GLY A 68 12.75 6.97 18.55
N HIS A 69 11.70 7.78 18.64
CA HIS A 69 11.19 8.46 19.83
C HIS A 69 9.74 8.06 20.13
N SER A 70 9.05 7.35 19.23
CA SER A 70 7.68 6.87 19.42
C SER A 70 7.64 5.36 19.55
N VAL A 71 6.95 4.85 20.58
CA VAL A 71 6.71 3.42 20.88
C VAL A 71 5.70 2.81 19.89
N SER A 72 5.63 3.31 18.65
CA SER A 72 5.02 2.54 17.57
C SER A 72 6.09 1.61 17.03
N THR A 73 5.93 0.31 17.23
CA THR A 73 6.85 -0.72 16.75
C THR A 73 6.93 -0.72 15.23
N ASP A 74 8.13 -0.94 14.68
CA ASP A 74 8.32 -1.25 13.25
C ASP A 74 7.23 -2.20 12.77
N SER A 75 6.66 -1.92 11.60
CA SER A 75 5.63 -2.79 11.01
C SER A 75 5.70 -2.73 9.50
N THR A 76 5.15 -3.77 8.88
CA THR A 76 5.04 -3.88 7.43
C THR A 76 3.59 -4.13 7.09
N ALA A 77 3.05 -3.32 6.17
CA ALA A 77 1.76 -3.62 5.56
C ALA A 77 1.97 -4.15 4.15
N VAL A 78 1.19 -5.16 3.78
CA VAL A 78 1.02 -5.60 2.41
C VAL A 78 -0.38 -5.24 1.96
N PHE A 79 -0.50 -4.71 0.76
CA PHE A 79 -1.76 -4.42 0.09
C PHE A 79 -1.82 -5.26 -1.17
N MET A 80 -2.99 -5.81 -1.47
CA MET A 80 -3.28 -6.50 -2.72
C MET A 80 -4.68 -6.13 -3.18
N GLY A 81 -4.89 -6.07 -4.49
CA GLY A 81 -6.15 -5.61 -5.02
C GLY A 81 -6.23 -5.66 -6.53
N GLN A 82 -7.29 -5.03 -7.03
CA GLN A 82 -7.55 -4.89 -8.44
C GLN A 82 -8.07 -3.48 -8.71
N CYS A 83 -7.66 -2.91 -9.84
CA CYS A 83 -8.23 -1.67 -10.33
C CYS A 83 -9.46 -1.96 -11.17
N PHE A 84 -10.49 -1.16 -10.99
CA PHE A 84 -11.72 -1.21 -11.78
C PHE A 84 -12.07 0.19 -12.28
N MET A 85 -12.84 0.25 -13.36
CA MET A 85 -13.59 1.45 -13.74
C MET A 85 -14.97 1.38 -13.08
N ASP A 86 -15.37 2.41 -12.36
CA ASP A 86 -16.73 2.50 -11.80
C ASP A 86 -17.75 2.98 -12.85
N ASP A 87 -19.03 2.99 -12.46
CA ASP A 87 -20.14 3.43 -13.32
C ASP A 87 -20.05 4.90 -13.76
N LYS A 88 -19.14 5.68 -13.17
CA LYS A 88 -18.87 7.09 -13.50
C LYS A 88 -17.58 7.25 -14.31
N GLU A 89 -17.02 6.14 -14.78
CA GLU A 89 -15.75 6.08 -15.51
C GLU A 89 -14.57 6.59 -14.67
N TRP A 90 -14.61 6.40 -13.35
CA TRP A 90 -13.49 6.68 -12.46
C TRP A 90 -12.73 5.40 -12.10
N GLU A 91 -11.41 5.50 -12.05
CA GLU A 91 -10.57 4.40 -11.61
C GLU A 91 -10.66 4.24 -10.09
N VAL A 92 -10.94 3.00 -9.66
CA VAL A 92 -11.09 2.64 -8.25
C VAL A 92 -10.23 1.43 -7.94
N LEU A 93 -9.38 1.57 -6.93
CA LEU A 93 -8.58 0.48 -6.39
C LEU A 93 -9.35 -0.24 -5.28
N GLN A 94 -9.85 -1.44 -5.55
CA GLN A 94 -10.41 -2.31 -4.52
C GLN A 94 -9.28 -3.12 -3.89
N THR A 95 -9.05 -2.94 -2.59
CA THR A 95 -7.88 -3.52 -1.91
C THR A 95 -8.24 -4.20 -0.61
N ALA A 96 -7.48 -5.25 -0.31
CA ALA A 96 -7.33 -5.81 1.03
C ALA A 96 -5.90 -5.60 1.51
N TRP A 97 -5.70 -5.60 2.83
CA TRP A 97 -4.38 -5.42 3.42
C TRP A 97 -4.19 -6.31 4.65
N LEU A 98 -2.93 -6.60 4.94
CA LEU A 98 -2.49 -7.21 6.20
C LEU A 98 -1.39 -6.34 6.78
N LEU A 99 -1.46 -6.07 8.08
CA LEU A 99 -0.42 -5.34 8.82
C LEU A 99 0.26 -6.30 9.79
N HIS A 100 1.55 -6.57 9.56
CA HIS A 100 2.38 -7.33 10.50
C HIS A 100 3.16 -6.37 11.40
N LYS A 101 2.94 -6.47 12.70
CA LYS A 101 3.68 -5.74 13.73
C LYS A 101 4.93 -6.53 14.14
N LYS A 102 6.06 -5.83 14.29
CA LYS A 102 7.22 -6.40 14.96
C LYS A 102 6.85 -6.83 16.38
N VAL A 103 7.18 -8.07 16.72
CA VAL A 103 6.99 -8.66 18.05
C VAL A 103 8.33 -9.08 18.63
N ASN A 104 8.44 -9.06 19.96
CA ASN A 104 9.71 -9.33 20.65
C ASN A 104 10.10 -10.82 20.68
N ASN A 105 9.14 -11.73 20.45
CA ASN A 105 9.38 -13.17 20.48
C ASN A 105 8.33 -13.94 19.66
N LEU A 106 8.67 -15.19 19.31
CA LEU A 106 7.83 -16.08 18.51
C LEU A 106 6.46 -16.36 19.17
N GLY A 107 6.43 -16.51 20.50
CA GLY A 107 5.19 -16.75 21.25
C GLY A 107 4.17 -15.60 21.17
N SER A 108 4.60 -14.41 20.74
CA SER A 108 3.73 -13.25 20.53
C SER A 108 3.24 -13.10 19.08
N ASN A 109 3.67 -13.97 18.15
CA ASN A 109 3.37 -13.82 16.72
C ASN A 109 1.87 -13.99 16.40
N TRP A 110 1.13 -14.76 17.20
CA TRP A 110 -0.31 -15.00 16.97
C TRP A 110 -1.15 -13.72 16.98
N LYS A 111 -0.68 -12.65 17.65
CA LYS A 111 -1.33 -11.33 17.72
C LYS A 111 -0.65 -10.26 16.86
N ALA A 112 0.30 -10.66 16.01
CA ALA A 112 1.13 -9.74 15.24
C ALA A 112 0.45 -9.22 13.98
N ILE A 113 -0.50 -9.98 13.43
CA ILE A 113 -1.21 -9.65 12.19
C ILE A 113 -2.55 -8.99 12.53
N ARG A 114 -2.83 -7.87 11.86
CA ARG A 114 -4.16 -7.27 11.75
C ARG A 114 -4.62 -7.36 10.31
#